data_AF-A0A3B9WBX4-F1
#
_entry.id   AF-A0A3B9WBX4-F1
#
_cell.length_a   1.000
_cell.length_b   1.000
_cell.length_c   1.000
_cell.angle_alpha   90.00
_cell.angle_beta   90.00
_cell.angle_gamma   90.00
#
_symmetry.space_group_name_H-M   'P 1'
#
loop_
_entity.id
_entity.type
_entity.pdbx_description
1 polymer ?
#
loop_
_entity_poly.entity_id
_entity_poly.type
_entity_poly.pdbx_seq_one_letter_code
_entity_poly.pdbx_strand_id
1 'polypeptide(L)'
;SHRHTRSDSTVRAVARTAPPLSAGGPPATAALRGPGAALTAVLAVLLAMVLALAASGPAQAHDELVRTTPESGATLEKAPTTLDLTFSGSIQDIGSE
;
A
#
# COMPACT_ATOMS: atom_id res chain seq x y z
N SER A 1 -23.14 -74.10 -33.50
CA SER A 1 -23.30 -73.64 -34.88
C SER A 1 -24.39 -72.59 -34.93
N HIS A 2 -24.08 -71.29 -35.10
CA HIS A 2 -24.94 -70.31 -35.79
C HIS A 2 -24.28 -68.91 -35.82
N ARG A 3 -23.79 -68.59 -37.03
CA ARG A 3 -23.53 -67.30 -37.71
C ARG A 3 -23.16 -66.03 -36.93
N HIS A 4 -21.96 -65.56 -37.27
CA HIS A 4 -21.55 -64.17 -37.36
C HIS A 4 -22.45 -63.37 -38.32
N THR A 5 -22.86 -62.17 -37.92
CA THR A 5 -23.23 -61.08 -38.83
C THR A 5 -22.54 -59.81 -38.37
N ARG A 6 -21.44 -59.47 -39.04
CA ARG A 6 -20.68 -58.23 -38.89
C ARG A 6 -21.34 -57.21 -39.80
N SER A 7 -21.99 -56.20 -39.22
CA SER A 7 -22.53 -55.06 -39.96
C SER A 7 -21.54 -53.91 -39.86
N ASP A 8 -20.86 -53.61 -40.97
CA ASP A 8 -20.06 -52.40 -41.13
C ASP A 8 -21.00 -51.18 -41.17
N SER A 9 -20.88 -50.30 -40.17
CA SER A 9 -21.62 -49.05 -40.07
C SER A 9 -20.73 -47.88 -40.50
N THR A 10 -20.73 -47.55 -41.78
CA THR A 10 -20.16 -46.29 -42.30
C THR A 10 -21.23 -45.19 -42.25
N VAL A 11 -21.36 -44.54 -41.09
CA VAL A 11 -22.18 -43.32 -40.97
C VAL A 11 -21.29 -42.10 -41.15
N ARG A 12 -21.49 -41.47 -42.30
CA ARG A 12 -20.86 -40.27 -42.83
C ARG A 12 -21.13 -39.05 -41.94
N ALA A 13 -20.06 -38.30 -41.65
CA ALA A 13 -20.05 -37.08 -40.87
C ALA A 13 -21.00 -36.01 -41.43
N VAL A 14 -21.94 -35.56 -40.60
CA VAL A 14 -22.77 -34.37 -40.85
C VAL A 14 -22.10 -33.17 -40.18
N ALA A 15 -21.87 -32.15 -41.01
CA ALA A 15 -21.20 -30.90 -40.68
C ALA A 15 -21.91 -30.13 -39.56
N ARG A 16 -21.16 -29.74 -38.54
CA ARG A 16 -21.58 -28.80 -37.49
C ARG A 16 -21.59 -27.38 -38.07
N THR A 17 -22.77 -26.79 -38.19
CA THR A 17 -22.98 -25.37 -38.49
C THR A 17 -22.98 -24.58 -37.18
N ALA A 18 -22.05 -23.63 -37.03
CA ALA A 18 -21.95 -22.75 -35.86
C ALA A 18 -22.90 -21.53 -36.00
N PRO A 19 -23.46 -21.00 -34.90
CA PRO A 19 -24.21 -19.74 -34.93
C PRO A 19 -23.27 -18.52 -35.04
N PRO A 20 -23.65 -17.43 -35.72
CA PRO A 20 -22.93 -16.18 -35.61
C PRO A 20 -23.24 -15.54 -34.26
N LEU A 21 -22.22 -15.37 -33.42
CA LEU A 21 -22.30 -14.55 -32.22
C LEU A 21 -22.50 -13.09 -32.67
N SER A 22 -23.71 -12.59 -32.48
CA SER A 22 -24.06 -11.18 -32.66
C SER A 22 -23.30 -10.34 -31.63
N ALA A 23 -22.14 -9.82 -32.02
CA ALA A 23 -21.34 -8.88 -31.23
C ALA A 23 -22.03 -7.51 -31.24
N GLY A 24 -23.06 -7.36 -30.40
CA GLY A 24 -23.67 -6.08 -30.07
C GLY A 24 -22.84 -5.34 -29.03
N GLY A 25 -22.07 -4.34 -29.46
CA GLY A 25 -21.49 -3.33 -28.57
C GLY A 25 -20.90 -2.15 -29.36
N PRO A 26 -21.61 -1.01 -29.49
CA PRO A 26 -21.01 0.23 -29.97
C PRO A 26 -20.28 0.98 -28.82
N PRO A 27 -19.45 1.98 -29.17
CA PRO A 27 -18.10 2.11 -28.64
C PRO A 27 -18.01 3.15 -27.52
N ALA A 28 -17.11 2.94 -26.56
CA ALA A 28 -16.68 4.01 -25.66
C ALA A 28 -15.15 4.07 -25.67
N THR A 29 -14.65 4.65 -26.76
CA THR A 29 -13.51 5.55 -26.80
C THR A 29 -12.48 5.35 -25.68
N ALA A 30 -11.35 4.74 -26.01
CA ALA A 30 -10.09 5.18 -25.41
C ALA A 30 -9.94 6.66 -25.81
N ALA A 31 -10.57 7.55 -25.04
CA ALA A 31 -10.42 8.98 -25.19
C ALA A 31 -8.92 9.22 -25.06
N LEU A 32 -8.29 9.61 -26.16
CA LEU A 32 -6.91 10.05 -26.13
C LEU A 32 -6.86 11.18 -25.11
N ARG A 33 -6.31 10.86 -23.94
CA ARG A 33 -6.07 11.81 -22.87
C ARG A 33 -5.23 12.92 -23.49
N GLY A 34 -5.89 14.04 -23.81
CA GLY A 34 -5.21 15.18 -24.40
C GLY A 34 -4.11 15.67 -23.46
N PRO A 35 -3.16 16.49 -23.94
CA PRO A 35 -2.07 17.01 -23.10
C PRO A 35 -2.59 17.71 -21.82
N GLY A 36 -3.79 18.28 -21.86
CA GLY A 36 -4.48 18.83 -20.69
C GLY A 36 -4.82 17.78 -19.62
N ALA A 37 -5.22 16.57 -20.01
CA ALA A 37 -5.53 15.48 -19.08
C ALA A 37 -4.29 14.96 -18.34
N ALA A 38 -3.12 14.98 -19.02
CA ALA A 38 -1.85 14.66 -18.39
C ALA A 38 -1.44 15.74 -17.37
N LEU A 39 -1.55 17.02 -17.73
CA LEU A 39 -1.25 18.13 -16.81
C LEU A 39 -2.16 18.12 -15.58
N THR A 40 -3.46 17.91 -15.75
CA THR A 40 -4.39 17.80 -14.62
C THR A 40 -4.08 16.62 -13.71
N ALA A 41 -3.64 15.49 -14.28
CA ALA A 41 -3.23 14.34 -13.49
C ALA A 41 -1.96 14.62 -12.68
N VAL A 42 -0.96 15.30 -13.28
CA VAL A 42 0.24 15.72 -12.55
C VAL A 42 -0.11 16.68 -11.42
N LEU A 43 -0.93 17.69 -11.68
CA LEU A 43 -1.36 18.64 -10.64
C LEU A 43 -2.13 17.96 -9.51
N ALA A 44 -3.00 16.99 -9.83
CA ALA A 44 -3.73 16.23 -8.83
C ALA A 44 -2.79 15.40 -7.94
N VAL A 45 -1.77 14.76 -8.53
CA VAL A 45 -0.76 14.00 -7.76
C VAL A 45 0.07 14.93 -6.88
N LEU A 46 0.52 16.07 -7.40
CA LEU A 46 1.28 17.06 -6.62
C LEU A 46 0.44 17.60 -5.45
N LEU A 47 -0.82 17.94 -5.69
CA LEU A 47 -1.73 18.38 -4.64
C LEU A 47 -1.93 17.29 -3.58
N ALA A 48 -2.16 16.04 -3.99
CA ALA A 48 -2.29 14.93 -3.05
C ALA A 48 -1.02 14.74 -2.20
N MET A 49 0.16 14.92 -2.80
CA MET A 49 1.44 14.81 -2.10
C MET A 49 1.63 15.96 -1.09
N VAL A 50 1.30 17.20 -1.47
CA VAL A 50 1.31 18.36 -0.56
C VAL A 50 0.34 18.14 0.60
N LEU A 51 -0.87 17.66 0.34
CA LEU A 51 -1.85 17.36 1.38
C LEU A 51 -1.37 16.23 2.31
N ALA A 52 -0.71 15.21 1.77
CA ALA A 52 -0.14 14.13 2.57
C ALA A 52 0.99 14.63 3.50
N LEU A 53 1.87 15.51 3.02
CA LEU A 53 2.91 16.11 3.84
C LEU A 53 2.32 17.08 4.88
N ALA A 54 1.33 17.89 4.51
CA ALA A 54 0.65 18.80 5.44
C ALA A 54 -0.14 18.06 6.53
N ALA A 55 -0.62 16.84 6.24
CA ALA A 55 -1.28 15.98 7.20
C ALA A 55 -0.30 15.20 8.09
N SER A 56 1.00 15.20 7.77
CA SER A 56 2.01 14.61 8.66
C SER A 56 2.25 15.53 9.86
N GLY A 57 2.01 15.02 11.06
CA GLY A 57 2.37 15.72 12.30
C GLY A 57 3.89 15.87 12.43
N PRO A 58 4.38 16.63 13.45
CA PRO A 58 5.80 16.74 13.72
C PRO A 58 6.42 15.35 13.82
N ALA A 59 7.49 15.10 13.07
CA ALA A 59 8.26 13.86 13.20
C ALA A 59 8.90 13.86 14.61
N GLN A 60 8.33 13.08 15.53
CA GLN A 60 8.86 12.86 16.88
C GLN A 60 10.06 11.93 16.77
N ALA A 61 11.21 12.50 16.41
CA ALA A 61 12.43 11.73 16.14
C ALA A 61 13.21 11.42 17.43
N HIS A 62 13.00 12.18 18.50
CA HIS A 62 13.76 12.06 19.74
C HIS A 62 12.90 12.26 20.98
N ASP A 63 13.26 11.56 22.04
CA ASP A 63 12.73 11.80 23.38
C ASP A 63 13.37 13.07 23.95
N GLU A 64 12.53 14.01 24.37
CA GLU A 64 12.96 15.23 25.05
C GLU A 64 13.16 14.98 26.55
N LEU A 65 14.23 15.52 27.12
CA LEU A 65 14.43 15.58 28.58
C LEU A 65 13.48 16.62 29.16
N VAL A 66 12.51 16.18 29.96
CA VAL A 66 11.47 17.05 30.53
C VAL A 66 11.73 17.42 31.99
N ARG A 67 12.55 16.65 32.72
CA ARG A 67 12.90 16.95 34.12
C ARG A 67 14.22 16.30 34.52
N THR A 68 14.94 16.98 35.41
CA THR A 68 16.08 16.41 36.13
C THR A 68 15.85 16.51 37.64
N THR A 69 16.40 15.56 38.38
CA THR A 69 16.62 15.68 39.83
C THR A 69 18.08 15.35 40.12
N PRO A 70 18.88 16.29 40.65
CA PRO A 70 18.54 17.68 41.00
C PRO A 70 18.12 18.54 39.78
N GLU A 71 17.42 19.64 40.05
CA GLU A 71 16.99 20.57 39.01
C GLU A 71 18.20 21.19 38.29
N SER A 72 18.05 21.44 36.99
CA SER A 72 19.11 22.06 36.20
C SER A 72 19.46 23.44 36.76
N GLY A 73 20.75 23.69 36.98
CA GLY A 73 21.23 24.94 37.57
C GLY A 73 21.07 25.03 39.09
N ALA A 74 20.58 23.99 39.77
CA ALA A 74 20.53 23.96 41.22
C ALA A 74 21.94 24.09 41.81
N THR A 75 22.12 25.02 42.75
CA THR A 75 23.34 25.07 43.56
C THR A 75 23.20 24.07 44.70
N LEU A 76 24.14 23.13 44.76
CA LEU A 76 24.12 22.03 45.73
C LEU A 76 25.31 22.20 46.69
N GLU A 77 25.05 22.03 47.98
CA GLU A 77 26.11 22.05 49.00
C GLU A 77 27.05 20.85 48.89
N LYS A 78 26.54 19.73 48.34
CA LYS A 78 27.27 18.47 48.15
C LYS A 78 26.87 17.83 46.82
N ALA A 79 27.81 17.12 46.21
CA ALA A 79 27.56 16.38 44.99
C ALA A 79 26.58 15.21 45.23
N PRO A 80 25.60 14.99 44.34
CA PRO A 80 24.67 13.88 44.45
C PRO A 80 25.33 12.58 43.99
N THR A 81 24.91 11.45 44.57
CA THR A 81 25.37 10.11 44.18
C THR A 81 24.61 9.55 42.97
N THR A 82 23.47 10.14 42.65
CA THR A 82 22.54 9.68 41.60
C THR A 82 21.92 10.88 40.92
N LEU A 83 21.61 10.73 39.64
CA LEU A 83 20.88 11.71 38.85
C LEU A 83 19.65 11.02 38.26
N ASP A 84 18.49 11.61 38.48
CA ASP A 84 17.24 11.14 37.87
C ASP A 84 16.91 12.02 36.67
N LEU A 85 16.74 11.39 35.52
CA LEU A 85 16.40 12.04 34.26
C LEU A 85 15.05 11.52 33.79
N THR A 86 14.09 12.41 33.58
CA THR A 86 12.77 12.07 33.05
C THR A 86 12.67 12.55 31.62
N PHE A 87 12.35 11.63 30.71
CA PHE A 87 12.14 11.90 29.30
C PHE A 87 10.66 11.84 28.94
N SER A 88 10.29 12.48 27.83
CA SER A 88 8.92 12.51 27.32
C SER A 88 8.45 11.17 26.75
N GLY A 89 9.37 10.35 26.24
CA GLY A 89 9.08 9.01 25.72
C GLY A 89 9.39 7.89 26.71
N SER A 90 9.03 6.68 26.28
CA SER A 90 9.32 5.46 27.04
C SER A 90 10.73 4.99 26.73
N ILE A 91 11.64 5.13 27.69
CA ILE A 91 13.03 4.69 27.56
C ILE A 91 13.07 3.16 27.47
N GLN A 92 13.72 2.63 26.44
CA GLN A 92 14.11 1.22 26.39
C GLN A 92 15.31 1.01 27.32
N ASP A 93 15.17 0.04 28.22
CA ASP A 93 16.28 -0.37 29.08
C ASP A 93 17.34 -1.06 28.23
N ILE A 94 18.48 -0.40 28.05
CA ILE A 94 19.64 -0.95 27.34
C ILE A 94 20.71 -1.20 28.40
N GLY A 95 20.59 -2.35 29.06
CA GLY A 95 21.41 -2.71 30.22
C GLY A 95 22.52 -3.71 29.89
N SER A 96 23.75 -3.20 29.85
CA SER A 96 25.02 -3.82 30.27
C SER A 96 25.29 -5.28 29.89
N GLU A 97 26.04 -5.48 28.80
CA GLU A 97 26.98 -6.62 28.65
C GLU A 97 28.38 -6.26 29.13
#